data_AF-A0A8I1IUC0-F1
#
_entry.id   AF-A0A8I1IUC0-F1
#
_cell.length_a   1.000
_cell.length_b   1.000
_cell.length_c   1.000
_cell.angle_alpha   90.00
_cell.angle_beta   90.00
_cell.angle_gamma   90.00
#
_symmetry.space_group_name_H-M   'P 1'
#
loop_
_entity.id
_entity.type
_entity.pdbx_description
1 polymer ?
#
loop_
_entity_poly.entity_id
_entity_poly.type
_entity_poly.pdbx_seq_one_letter_code
_entity_poly.pdbx_strand_id
1 'polypeptide(L)'
;MTVVHSHSMNQKVKKRAELALNNDFLRNAVRFTTERLRNGKQVASEQHGNWEEWRERGRQIRLHTIAHLDYYLNLFVENARANGVHIHFADTAADAVRITLDIAAHSQARSVVKSKSMVSEELHLNQALEGADIETIESDLGEYIIQLAGEPPSHIVIPAIHKNRFQIAELLSQEAGEKLSADTTILAGFVRKKLREKFLEADIGMTGCNFAIAETGSMVLFENEGNARMVSTLPKTQITLMGMERIIPSWTDLEVMATLLPRSATGQKLTMYMSGISGPRRSQDADGPDEMHIIIVDNGRSLQLGNPEFQELLNCIRCGACLNACPVYRHIGGHAYGGTYSGPIGAVLTPALHSNIEEWNDIASASSLCGACYEACPVKIPLHDMLVYLRRRKVEAGQGDKLETAGMKGFATVVSNSKRFAVAIRLGQIAQKAIVRKGEITLKLGPLKGWNTYRVAPSLAKKSFRQQWNTLEHKLEQERNVMQPDVLSRMEKILADRSKGGTQHE
;
A
#
# COMPACT_ATOMS: atom_id res chain seq x y z
N MET A 1 -24.39 -17.48 3.29
CA MET A 1 -23.27 -17.56 2.32
C MET A 1 -21.90 -17.25 2.94
N THR A 2 -21.81 -16.98 4.24
CA THR A 2 -20.62 -16.53 5.00
C THR A 2 -19.49 -17.57 5.09
N VAL A 3 -19.78 -18.87 4.88
CA VAL A 3 -18.82 -19.97 5.05
C VAL A 3 -17.83 -20.09 3.88
N VAL A 4 -18.16 -19.58 2.68
CA VAL A 4 -17.29 -19.69 1.50
C VAL A 4 -16.12 -18.69 1.53
N HIS A 5 -16.31 -17.53 2.15
CA HIS A 5 -15.26 -16.49 2.24
C HIS A 5 -14.20 -16.79 3.31
N SER A 6 -14.58 -17.36 4.46
CA SER A 6 -13.60 -17.75 5.50
C SER A 6 -12.66 -18.88 5.05
N HIS A 7 -13.13 -19.78 4.19
CA HIS A 7 -12.31 -20.86 3.59
C HIS A 7 -11.27 -20.38 2.55
N SER A 8 -11.39 -19.14 2.05
CA SER A 8 -10.50 -18.54 1.04
C SER A 8 -9.28 -17.83 1.65
N MET A 9 -9.44 -17.23 2.83
CA MET A 9 -8.37 -16.49 3.50
C MET A 9 -7.25 -17.39 4.05
N ASN A 10 -7.58 -18.61 4.48
CA ASN A 10 -6.60 -19.61 4.95
C ASN A 10 -5.78 -20.29 3.83
N GLN A 11 -6.01 -19.94 2.56
CA GLN A 11 -5.22 -20.48 1.45
C GLN A 11 -3.90 -19.71 1.28
N LYS A 12 -2.86 -20.35 0.76
CA LYS A 12 -1.61 -19.63 0.41
C LYS A 12 -1.87 -18.60 -0.68
N VAL A 13 -1.14 -17.47 -0.65
CA VAL A 13 -1.21 -16.38 -1.65
C VAL A 13 -1.13 -16.91 -3.07
N LYS A 14 -0.33 -17.97 -3.29
CA LYS A 14 -0.17 -18.62 -4.59
C LYS A 14 -1.49 -19.18 -5.15
N LYS A 15 -2.31 -19.82 -4.32
CA LYS A 15 -3.58 -20.41 -4.75
C LYS A 15 -4.60 -19.33 -5.08
N ARG A 16 -4.68 -18.27 -4.26
CA ARG A 16 -5.50 -17.09 -4.58
C ARG A 16 -5.04 -16.38 -5.85
N ALA A 17 -3.73 -16.27 -6.06
CA ALA A 17 -3.16 -15.71 -7.29
C ALA A 17 -3.53 -16.56 -8.52
N GLU A 18 -3.51 -17.88 -8.44
CA GLU A 18 -3.94 -18.77 -9.53
C GLU A 18 -5.42 -18.53 -9.89
N LEU A 19 -6.30 -18.38 -8.90
CA LEU A 19 -7.71 -18.03 -9.15
C LEU A 19 -7.85 -16.66 -9.83
N ALA A 20 -7.14 -15.65 -9.33
CA ALA A 20 -7.17 -14.30 -9.89
C ALA A 20 -6.62 -14.25 -11.33
N LEU A 21 -5.55 -15.00 -11.62
CA LEU A 21 -4.94 -15.06 -12.94
C LEU A 21 -5.85 -15.68 -14.01
N ASN A 22 -6.77 -16.56 -13.60
CA ASN A 22 -7.78 -17.17 -14.45
C ASN A 22 -9.06 -16.31 -14.59
N ASN A 23 -9.11 -15.13 -13.98
CA ASN A 23 -10.23 -14.19 -14.11
C ASN A 23 -9.81 -13.00 -15.01
N ASP A 24 -10.07 -13.12 -16.31
CA ASP A 24 -9.71 -12.09 -17.29
C ASP A 24 -10.42 -10.76 -17.03
N PHE A 25 -11.66 -10.80 -16.52
CA PHE A 25 -12.41 -9.61 -16.20
C PHE A 25 -11.75 -8.80 -15.07
N LEU A 26 -11.44 -9.46 -13.94
CA LEU A 26 -10.70 -8.88 -12.82
C LEU A 26 -9.39 -8.25 -13.31
N ARG A 27 -8.61 -9.00 -14.09
CA ARG A 27 -7.32 -8.56 -14.61
C ARG A 27 -7.44 -7.31 -15.47
N ASN A 28 -8.42 -7.27 -16.36
CA ASN A 28 -8.64 -6.12 -17.23
C ASN A 28 -9.13 -4.89 -16.45
N ALA A 29 -10.06 -5.06 -15.50
CA ALA A 29 -10.60 -3.97 -14.68
C ALA A 29 -9.52 -3.34 -13.78
N VAL A 30 -8.74 -4.16 -13.08
CA VAL A 30 -7.63 -3.71 -12.22
C VAL A 30 -6.54 -3.04 -13.06
N ARG A 31 -6.11 -3.64 -14.18
CA ARG A 31 -5.09 -3.07 -15.06
C ARG A 31 -5.51 -1.70 -15.60
N PHE A 32 -6.72 -1.59 -16.16
CA PHE A 32 -7.23 -0.34 -16.73
C PHE A 32 -7.24 0.80 -15.70
N THR A 33 -7.79 0.52 -14.51
CA THR A 33 -7.93 1.53 -13.46
C THR A 33 -6.56 1.96 -12.90
N THR A 34 -5.69 0.99 -12.60
CA THR A 34 -4.34 1.28 -12.08
C THR A 34 -3.46 2.03 -13.08
N GLU A 35 -3.55 1.72 -14.37
CA GLU A 35 -2.85 2.47 -15.44
C GLU A 35 -3.32 3.92 -15.51
N ARG A 36 -4.64 4.15 -15.45
CA ARG A 36 -5.21 5.50 -15.42
C ARG A 36 -4.68 6.30 -14.21
N LEU A 37 -4.68 5.71 -13.01
CA LEU A 37 -4.19 6.38 -11.80
C LEU A 37 -2.69 6.65 -11.86
N ARG A 38 -1.89 5.69 -12.36
CA ARG A 38 -0.44 5.86 -12.51
C ARG A 38 -0.10 6.97 -13.50
N ASN A 39 -0.78 7.01 -14.65
CA ASN A 39 -0.58 8.05 -15.66
C ASN A 39 -1.07 9.41 -15.14
N GLY A 40 -2.21 9.45 -14.44
CA GLY A 40 -2.71 10.68 -13.81
C GLY A 40 -1.73 11.25 -12.79
N LYS A 41 -1.13 10.40 -11.95
CA LYS A 41 -0.05 10.81 -11.03
C LYS A 41 1.14 11.39 -11.80
N GLN A 42 1.60 10.71 -12.84
CA GLN A 42 2.75 11.16 -13.63
C GLN A 42 2.53 12.57 -14.19
N VAL A 43 1.41 12.78 -14.88
CA VAL A 43 1.04 14.08 -15.43
C VAL A 43 0.92 15.14 -14.34
N ALA A 44 0.26 14.83 -13.23
CA ALA A 44 0.09 15.77 -12.12
C ALA A 44 1.40 16.14 -11.43
N SER A 45 2.34 15.19 -11.31
CA SER A 45 3.68 15.47 -10.78
C SER A 45 4.54 16.30 -11.73
N GLU A 46 4.49 16.02 -13.04
CA GLU A 46 5.22 16.78 -14.05
C GLU A 46 4.71 18.22 -14.12
N GLN A 47 3.39 18.43 -14.11
CA GLN A 47 2.77 19.75 -14.11
C GLN A 47 3.08 20.58 -12.86
N HIS A 48 3.28 19.93 -11.71
CA HIS A 48 3.59 20.63 -10.48
C HIS A 48 5.04 21.13 -10.46
N GLY A 49 5.96 20.41 -11.11
CA GLY A 49 7.39 20.69 -11.05
C GLY A 49 8.03 20.28 -9.73
N ASN A 50 9.36 20.21 -9.70
CA ASN A 50 10.19 19.92 -8.52
C ASN A 50 9.71 18.73 -7.68
N TRP A 51 9.13 17.71 -8.32
CA TRP A 51 8.40 16.65 -7.62
C TRP A 51 9.28 15.87 -6.63
N GLU A 52 10.55 15.65 -6.95
CA GLU A 52 11.48 14.97 -6.05
C GLU A 52 11.80 15.77 -4.78
N GLU A 53 11.81 17.10 -4.85
CA GLU A 53 12.00 17.99 -3.70
C GLU A 53 10.77 17.95 -2.79
N TRP A 54 9.56 17.99 -3.37
CA TRP A 54 8.31 17.81 -2.62
C TRP A 54 8.25 16.45 -1.93
N ARG A 55 8.66 15.38 -2.62
CA ARG A 55 8.75 14.04 -2.05
C ARG A 55 9.75 13.97 -0.91
N GLU A 56 10.90 14.63 -1.06
CA GLU A 56 11.91 14.70 0.00
C GLU A 56 11.38 15.45 1.21
N ARG A 57 10.76 16.63 1.02
CA ARG A 57 10.13 17.39 2.10
C ARG A 57 9.07 16.55 2.81
N GLY A 58 8.21 15.86 2.05
CA GLY A 58 7.21 14.95 2.61
C GLY A 58 7.85 13.82 3.42
N ARG A 59 8.91 13.19 2.92
CA ARG A 59 9.66 12.16 3.65
C ARG A 59 10.22 12.72 4.96
N GLN A 60 10.87 13.89 4.93
CA GLN A 60 11.48 14.49 6.12
C GLN A 60 10.45 14.83 7.20
N ILE A 61 9.30 15.39 6.81
CA ILE A 61 8.18 15.63 7.74
C ILE A 61 7.75 14.32 8.41
N ARG A 62 7.53 13.26 7.63
CA ARG A 62 7.08 11.97 8.18
C ARG A 62 8.14 11.34 9.08
N LEU A 63 9.41 11.30 8.65
CA LEU A 63 10.52 10.77 9.45
C LEU A 63 10.65 11.49 10.79
N HIS A 64 10.67 12.83 10.77
CA HIS A 64 10.72 13.65 11.97
C HIS A 64 9.53 13.36 12.89
N THR A 65 8.31 13.31 12.33
CA THR A 65 7.11 13.08 13.11
C THR A 65 7.11 11.71 13.78
N ILE A 66 7.50 10.65 13.06
CA ILE A 66 7.56 9.29 13.62
C ILE A 66 8.68 9.14 14.65
N ALA A 67 9.82 9.83 14.48
CA ALA A 67 10.89 9.83 15.47
C ALA A 67 10.52 10.54 16.78
N HIS A 68 9.56 11.47 16.73
CA HIS A 68 9.06 12.25 17.87
C HIS A 68 7.56 12.01 18.12
N LEU A 69 7.10 10.77 17.86
CA LEU A 69 5.68 10.45 17.81
C LEU A 69 4.99 10.64 19.17
N ASP A 70 5.67 10.30 20.25
CA ASP A 70 5.23 10.50 21.63
C ASP A 70 4.94 11.97 21.93
N TYR A 71 5.86 12.86 21.58
CA TYR A 71 5.69 14.31 21.73
C TYR A 71 4.49 14.82 20.94
N TYR A 72 4.39 14.45 19.65
CA TYR A 72 3.31 14.94 18.81
C TYR A 72 1.94 14.38 19.19
N LEU A 73 1.86 13.12 19.63
CA LEU A 73 0.62 12.55 20.17
C LEU A 73 0.18 13.28 21.43
N ASN A 74 1.09 13.57 22.36
CA ASN A 74 0.75 14.35 23.56
C ASN A 74 0.24 15.75 23.21
N LEU A 75 0.95 16.47 22.33
CA LEU A 75 0.54 17.79 21.86
C LEU A 75 -0.84 17.76 21.19
N PHE A 76 -1.10 16.77 20.34
CA PHE A 76 -2.40 16.57 19.71
C PHE A 76 -3.50 16.32 20.75
N VAL A 77 -3.27 15.44 21.71
CA VAL A 77 -4.24 15.06 22.74
C VAL A 77 -4.59 16.25 23.62
N GLU A 78 -3.59 17.03 24.04
CA GLU A 78 -3.80 18.24 24.83
C GLU A 78 -4.68 19.25 24.07
N ASN A 79 -4.32 19.56 22.83
CA ASN A 79 -5.07 20.51 22.00
C ASN A 79 -6.47 20.01 21.65
N ALA A 80 -6.63 18.73 21.34
CA ALA A 80 -7.93 18.16 21.00
C ALA A 80 -8.87 18.18 22.22
N ARG A 81 -8.37 17.82 23.41
CA ARG A 81 -9.13 17.93 24.66
C ARG A 81 -9.49 19.38 24.98
N ALA A 82 -8.59 20.33 24.74
CA ALA A 82 -8.87 21.75 24.90
C ALA A 82 -10.00 22.24 23.97
N ASN A 83 -10.18 21.61 22.81
CA ASN A 83 -11.30 21.85 21.91
C ASN A 83 -12.59 21.09 22.27
N GLY A 84 -12.61 20.33 23.37
CA GLY A 84 -13.78 19.56 23.83
C GLY A 84 -13.90 18.16 23.22
N VAL A 85 -12.83 17.61 22.63
CA VAL A 85 -12.82 16.25 22.09
C VAL A 85 -12.52 15.22 23.18
N HIS A 86 -13.28 14.12 23.19
CA HIS A 86 -13.02 12.96 24.03
C HIS A 86 -11.95 12.07 23.37
N ILE A 87 -10.76 11.97 23.98
CA ILE A 87 -9.66 11.15 23.46
C ILE A 87 -9.58 9.80 24.17
N HIS A 88 -9.54 8.74 23.38
CA HIS A 88 -9.42 7.35 23.82
C HIS A 88 -8.18 6.72 23.19
N PHE A 89 -7.53 5.82 23.93
CA PHE A 89 -6.40 5.04 23.44
C PHE A 89 -6.78 3.56 23.41
N ALA A 90 -6.47 2.89 22.31
CA ALA A 90 -6.67 1.47 22.13
C ALA A 90 -5.32 0.81 21.78
N ASP A 91 -4.84 -0.04 22.69
CA ASP A 91 -3.62 -0.81 22.48
C ASP A 91 -3.86 -1.89 21.41
N THR A 92 -5.02 -2.56 21.49
CA THR A 92 -5.39 -3.64 20.58
C THR A 92 -6.62 -3.34 19.75
N ALA A 93 -6.84 -4.13 18.70
CA ALA A 93 -8.10 -4.10 17.96
C ALA A 93 -9.32 -4.35 18.85
N ALA A 94 -9.23 -5.26 19.82
CA ALA A 94 -10.32 -5.56 20.75
C ALA A 94 -10.66 -4.36 21.64
N ASP A 95 -9.66 -3.60 22.08
CA ASP A 95 -9.89 -2.37 22.87
C ASP A 95 -10.61 -1.31 22.05
N ALA A 96 -10.20 -1.09 20.80
CA ALA A 96 -10.84 -0.12 19.92
C ALA A 96 -12.32 -0.47 19.64
N VAL A 97 -12.61 -1.75 19.40
CA VAL A 97 -13.97 -2.26 19.25
C VAL A 97 -14.78 -2.06 20.52
N ARG A 98 -14.24 -2.44 21.69
CA ARG A 98 -14.91 -2.26 22.98
C ARG A 98 -15.24 -0.79 23.25
N ILE A 99 -14.28 0.11 23.08
CA ILE A 99 -14.48 1.55 23.28
C ILE A 99 -15.57 2.08 22.34
N THR A 100 -15.59 1.64 21.09
CA THR A 100 -16.62 2.05 20.12
C THR A 100 -18.02 1.59 20.57
N LEU A 101 -18.14 0.33 21.03
CA LEU A 101 -19.40 -0.21 21.54
C LEU A 101 -19.85 0.48 22.84
N ASP A 102 -18.92 0.83 23.72
CA ASP A 102 -19.20 1.57 24.96
C ASP A 102 -19.78 2.97 24.63
N ILE A 103 -19.21 3.67 23.64
CA ILE A 103 -19.73 4.96 23.16
C ILE A 103 -21.11 4.78 22.53
N ALA A 104 -21.30 3.75 21.71
CA ALA A 104 -22.58 3.46 21.07
C ALA A 104 -23.69 3.11 22.09
N ALA A 105 -23.35 2.37 23.13
CA ALA A 105 -24.26 2.08 24.22
C ALA A 105 -24.61 3.34 25.02
N HIS A 106 -23.64 4.22 25.26
CA HIS A 106 -23.85 5.48 25.97
C HIS A 106 -24.79 6.43 25.23
N SER A 107 -24.64 6.53 23.91
CA SER A 107 -25.54 7.33 23.05
C SER A 107 -26.85 6.63 22.72
N GLN A 108 -27.06 5.40 23.21
CA GLN A 108 -28.21 4.54 22.90
C GLN A 108 -28.43 4.35 21.39
N ALA A 109 -27.34 4.34 20.64
CA ALA A 109 -27.35 4.28 19.19
C ALA A 109 -27.94 2.98 18.69
N ARG A 110 -28.78 3.08 17.65
CA ARG A 110 -29.30 1.94 16.87
C ARG A 110 -28.74 1.93 15.46
N SER A 111 -28.12 3.04 15.05
CA SER A 111 -27.64 3.23 13.70
C SER A 111 -26.31 4.00 13.66
N VAL A 112 -25.41 3.55 12.80
CA VAL A 112 -24.11 4.13 12.52
C VAL A 112 -23.97 4.34 11.02
N VAL A 113 -23.63 5.56 10.61
CA VAL A 113 -23.16 5.83 9.25
C VAL A 113 -21.66 6.07 9.26
N LYS A 114 -20.94 5.37 8.38
CA LYS A 114 -19.47 5.37 8.38
C LYS A 114 -18.92 5.85 7.04
N SER A 115 -17.91 6.70 7.08
CA SER A 115 -17.08 7.01 5.91
C SER A 115 -15.91 6.03 5.82
N LYS A 116 -15.34 5.91 4.62
CA LYS A 116 -14.26 4.97 4.37
C LYS A 116 -13.10 5.13 5.37
N SER A 117 -12.80 4.05 6.09
CA SER A 117 -11.67 4.00 7.03
C SER A 117 -11.01 2.63 7.04
N MET A 118 -9.76 2.58 6.56
CA MET A 118 -8.95 1.35 6.62
C MET A 118 -8.75 0.85 8.05
N VAL A 119 -8.76 1.73 9.05
CA VAL A 119 -8.66 1.33 10.46
C VAL A 119 -9.94 0.61 10.88
N SER A 120 -11.12 1.10 10.51
CA SER A 120 -12.36 0.39 10.84
C SER A 120 -12.45 -0.98 10.16
N GLU A 121 -11.92 -1.13 8.94
CA GLU A 121 -11.82 -2.41 8.23
C GLU A 121 -10.80 -3.36 8.87
N GLU A 122 -9.69 -2.83 9.40
CA GLU A 122 -8.69 -3.59 10.16
C GLU A 122 -9.28 -4.16 11.46
N LEU A 123 -10.24 -3.43 12.05
CA LEU A 123 -10.91 -3.78 13.30
C LEU A 123 -12.14 -4.69 13.12
N HIS A 124 -12.57 -4.96 11.88
CA HIS A 124 -13.83 -5.67 11.60
C HIS A 124 -15.04 -5.02 12.29
N LEU A 125 -15.07 -3.69 12.28
CA LEU A 125 -15.98 -2.93 13.12
C LEU A 125 -17.45 -3.07 12.68
N ASN A 126 -17.70 -3.21 11.38
CA ASN A 126 -19.07 -3.42 10.87
C ASN A 126 -19.65 -4.72 11.47
N GLN A 127 -18.88 -5.81 11.47
CA GLN A 127 -19.32 -7.08 12.07
C GLN A 127 -19.56 -6.96 13.58
N ALA A 128 -18.72 -6.19 14.29
CA ALA A 128 -18.87 -5.99 15.73
C ALA A 128 -20.12 -5.17 16.09
N LEU A 129 -20.42 -4.12 15.32
CA LEU A 129 -21.61 -3.29 15.49
C LEU A 129 -22.89 -4.06 15.12
N GLU A 130 -22.87 -4.79 14.00
CA GLU A 130 -23.98 -5.67 13.60
C GLU A 130 -24.28 -6.74 14.66
N GLY A 131 -23.22 -7.32 15.27
CA GLY A 131 -23.36 -8.28 16.36
C GLY A 131 -23.91 -7.69 17.66
N ALA A 132 -23.95 -6.36 17.78
CA ALA A 132 -24.58 -5.62 18.87
C ALA A 132 -25.95 -5.04 18.47
N ASP A 133 -26.55 -5.52 17.39
CA ASP A 133 -27.83 -5.06 16.83
C ASP A 133 -27.85 -3.57 16.44
N ILE A 134 -26.69 -3.02 16.05
CA ILE A 134 -26.56 -1.65 15.54
C ILE A 134 -26.44 -1.69 14.01
N GLU A 135 -27.40 -1.07 13.32
CA GLU A 135 -27.36 -0.96 11.85
C GLU A 135 -26.13 -0.14 11.45
N THR A 136 -25.24 -0.70 10.63
CA THR A 136 -24.05 0.00 10.16
C THR A 136 -24.08 0.14 8.65
N ILE A 137 -23.95 1.36 8.15
CA ILE A 137 -23.96 1.63 6.69
C ILE A 137 -22.74 2.41 6.23
N GLU A 138 -22.08 1.90 5.19
CA GLU A 138 -21.00 2.60 4.51
C GLU A 138 -21.55 3.73 3.63
N SER A 139 -20.90 4.88 3.68
CA SER A 139 -21.32 6.09 2.96
C SER A 139 -20.51 6.40 1.70
N ASP A 140 -19.32 5.82 1.58
CA ASP A 140 -18.51 5.89 0.36
C ASP A 140 -19.15 4.96 -0.67
N LEU A 141 -19.37 5.42 -1.90
CA LEU A 141 -20.07 4.63 -2.91
C LEU A 141 -19.37 3.28 -3.16
N GLY A 142 -18.04 3.27 -3.18
CA GLY A 142 -17.25 2.06 -3.39
C GLY A 142 -17.38 1.08 -2.22
N GLU A 143 -17.31 1.58 -0.99
CA GLU A 143 -17.49 0.77 0.23
C GLU A 143 -18.92 0.23 0.34
N TYR A 144 -19.94 1.06 0.05
CA TYR A 144 -21.34 0.63 0.07
C TYR A 144 -21.61 -0.50 -0.95
N ILE A 145 -21.03 -0.40 -2.16
CA ILE A 145 -21.16 -1.45 -3.18
C ILE A 145 -20.60 -2.80 -2.70
N ILE A 146 -19.45 -2.79 -2.02
CA ILE A 146 -18.84 -4.04 -1.55
C ILE A 146 -19.50 -4.55 -0.26
N GLN A 147 -20.04 -3.65 0.57
CA GLN A 147 -20.87 -4.01 1.72
C GLN A 147 -22.09 -4.80 1.25
N LEU A 148 -22.83 -4.30 0.25
CA LEU A 148 -23.95 -5.02 -0.36
C LEU A 148 -23.52 -6.35 -1.00
N ALA A 149 -22.32 -6.42 -1.55
CA ALA A 149 -21.78 -7.65 -2.13
C ALA A 149 -21.28 -8.66 -1.07
N GLY A 150 -21.12 -8.25 0.19
CA GLY A 150 -20.49 -9.05 1.23
C GLY A 150 -19.01 -9.36 0.94
N GLU A 151 -18.30 -8.43 0.31
CA GLU A 151 -16.91 -8.58 -0.12
C GLU A 151 -15.99 -7.57 0.59
N PRO A 152 -14.73 -7.93 0.90
CA PRO A 152 -13.76 -6.96 1.43
C PRO A 152 -13.28 -5.99 0.34
N PRO A 153 -12.71 -4.82 0.71
CA PRO A 153 -12.17 -3.87 -0.25
C PRO A 153 -10.97 -4.44 -0.99
N SER A 154 -10.91 -4.21 -2.30
CA SER A 154 -9.77 -4.66 -3.13
C SER A 154 -8.69 -3.58 -3.22
N HIS A 155 -9.04 -2.30 -3.12
CA HIS A 155 -8.08 -1.19 -3.21
C HIS A 155 -8.39 -0.06 -2.21
N ILE A 156 -7.35 0.47 -1.57
CA ILE A 156 -7.43 1.51 -0.52
C ILE A 156 -8.19 2.78 -0.97
N VAL A 157 -8.06 3.15 -2.24
CA VAL A 157 -8.71 4.35 -2.80
C VAL A 157 -10.00 4.02 -3.56
N ILE A 158 -10.11 2.82 -4.14
CA ILE A 158 -11.20 2.44 -5.07
C ILE A 158 -11.68 1.03 -4.69
N PRO A 159 -12.45 0.90 -3.60
CA PRO A 159 -12.73 -0.39 -2.95
C PRO A 159 -13.28 -1.46 -3.92
N ALA A 160 -14.19 -1.05 -4.80
CA ALA A 160 -14.87 -1.88 -5.79
C ALA A 160 -14.16 -1.96 -7.16
N ILE A 161 -12.84 -1.74 -7.25
CA ILE A 161 -12.06 -1.73 -8.51
C ILE A 161 -12.24 -2.99 -9.38
N HIS A 162 -12.61 -4.12 -8.77
CA HIS A 162 -12.82 -5.40 -9.43
C HIS A 162 -14.24 -5.61 -9.97
N LYS A 163 -15.17 -4.66 -9.79
CA LYS A 163 -16.55 -4.74 -10.30
C LYS A 163 -16.77 -3.78 -11.47
N ASN A 164 -17.58 -4.19 -12.44
CA ASN A 164 -18.03 -3.29 -13.53
C ASN A 164 -19.43 -2.72 -13.23
N ARG A 165 -19.81 -1.70 -14.02
CA ARG A 165 -21.12 -1.04 -13.94
C ARG A 165 -22.34 -1.96 -14.08
N PHE A 166 -22.22 -3.07 -14.81
CA PHE A 166 -23.34 -4.02 -15.00
C PHE A 166 -23.56 -4.87 -13.74
N GLN A 167 -22.47 -5.36 -13.13
CA GLN A 167 -22.53 -6.07 -11.84
C GLN A 167 -23.01 -5.14 -10.72
N ILE A 168 -22.57 -3.87 -10.73
CA ILE A 168 -23.05 -2.86 -9.79
C ILE A 168 -24.55 -2.60 -10.00
N ALA A 169 -25.01 -2.49 -11.25
CA ALA A 169 -26.43 -2.31 -11.54
C ALA A 169 -27.28 -3.49 -11.06
N GLU A 170 -26.80 -4.72 -11.22
CA GLU A 170 -27.48 -5.92 -10.71
C GLU A 170 -27.63 -5.88 -9.18
N LEU A 171 -26.53 -5.60 -8.46
CA LEU A 171 -26.54 -5.47 -6.99
C LEU A 171 -27.51 -4.36 -6.53
N LEU A 172 -27.41 -3.17 -7.13
CA LEU A 172 -28.26 -2.05 -6.75
C LEU A 172 -29.72 -2.25 -7.17
N SER A 173 -30.01 -3.03 -8.22
CA SER A 173 -31.37 -3.39 -8.60
C SER A 173 -32.03 -4.33 -7.58
N GLN A 174 -31.26 -5.28 -7.05
CA GLN A 174 -31.73 -6.17 -5.98
C GLN A 174 -32.06 -5.35 -4.74
N GLU A 175 -31.19 -4.41 -4.38
CA GLU A 175 -31.40 -3.51 -3.24
C GLU A 175 -32.56 -2.54 -3.44
N ALA A 176 -32.78 -2.06 -4.67
CA ALA A 176 -33.88 -1.16 -4.99
C ALA A 176 -35.25 -1.86 -5.06
N GLY A 177 -35.27 -3.19 -5.24
CA GLY A 177 -36.47 -3.94 -5.58
C GLY A 177 -36.99 -3.69 -7.01
N GLU A 178 -36.22 -2.97 -7.84
CA GLU A 178 -36.54 -2.66 -9.23
C GLU A 178 -35.30 -2.68 -10.13
N LYS A 179 -35.50 -2.81 -11.44
CA LYS A 179 -34.38 -2.88 -12.39
C LYS A 179 -33.81 -1.49 -12.68
N LEU A 180 -32.58 -1.24 -12.21
CA LEU A 180 -31.80 -0.05 -12.54
C LEU A 180 -30.98 -0.28 -13.82
N SER A 181 -30.85 0.77 -14.63
CA SER A 181 -29.98 0.74 -15.80
C SER A 181 -28.50 0.77 -15.39
N ALA A 182 -27.61 0.19 -16.20
CA ALA A 182 -26.17 0.23 -15.99
C ALA A 182 -25.52 1.57 -16.38
N ASP A 183 -26.24 2.67 -16.19
CA ASP A 183 -25.74 4.04 -16.34
C ASP A 183 -25.21 4.56 -14.99
N THR A 184 -23.98 5.07 -14.97
CA THR A 184 -23.32 5.48 -13.72
C THR A 184 -24.03 6.62 -13.01
N THR A 185 -24.71 7.51 -13.75
CA THR A 185 -25.45 8.64 -13.18
C THR A 185 -26.70 8.15 -12.46
N ILE A 186 -27.40 7.18 -13.05
CA ILE A 186 -28.60 6.57 -12.44
C ILE A 186 -28.20 5.78 -11.19
N LEU A 187 -27.16 4.96 -11.26
CA LEU A 187 -26.68 4.16 -10.13
C LEU A 187 -26.21 5.05 -8.96
N ALA A 188 -25.40 6.08 -9.25
CA ALA A 188 -24.95 7.03 -8.23
C ALA A 188 -26.13 7.85 -7.67
N GLY A 189 -27.11 8.21 -8.50
CA GLY A 189 -28.32 8.93 -8.08
C GLY A 189 -29.16 8.13 -7.09
N PHE A 190 -29.34 6.82 -7.34
CA PHE A 190 -30.03 5.92 -6.42
C PHE A 190 -29.32 5.85 -5.07
N VAL A 191 -28.02 5.53 -5.07
CA VAL A 191 -27.23 5.42 -3.83
C VAL A 191 -27.24 6.73 -3.06
N ARG A 192 -27.07 7.87 -3.74
CA ARG A 192 -27.13 9.20 -3.11
C ARG A 192 -28.48 9.47 -2.44
N LYS A 193 -29.60 9.09 -3.06
CA LYS A 193 -30.93 9.26 -2.46
C LYS A 193 -31.03 8.43 -1.18
N LYS A 194 -30.63 7.16 -1.24
CA LYS A 194 -30.69 6.24 -0.10
C LYS A 194 -29.79 6.67 1.06
N LEU A 195 -28.53 7.03 0.77
CA LEU A 195 -27.59 7.45 1.81
C LEU A 195 -28.00 8.75 2.50
N ARG A 196 -28.68 9.66 1.80
CA ARG A 196 -29.19 10.91 2.40
C ARG A 196 -30.18 10.69 3.53
N GLU A 197 -31.09 9.74 3.37
CA GLU A 197 -32.03 9.36 4.43
C GLU A 197 -31.24 8.83 5.64
N LYS A 198 -30.26 7.95 5.38
CA LYS A 198 -29.40 7.38 6.42
C LYS A 198 -28.52 8.39 7.14
N PHE A 199 -27.99 9.42 6.46
CA PHE A 199 -27.23 10.48 7.13
C PHE A 199 -28.06 11.28 8.13
N LEU A 200 -29.36 11.46 7.86
CA LEU A 200 -30.28 12.23 8.72
C LEU A 200 -30.81 11.40 9.89
N GLU A 201 -30.92 10.08 9.69
CA GLU A 201 -31.41 9.14 10.70
C GLU A 201 -30.32 8.63 11.66
N ALA A 202 -29.06 8.64 11.21
CA ALA A 202 -27.97 8.02 11.96
C ALA A 202 -27.72 8.67 13.34
N ASP A 203 -27.57 7.82 14.36
CA ASP A 203 -27.25 8.26 15.72
C ASP A 203 -25.76 8.63 15.84
N ILE A 204 -24.90 7.86 15.18
CA ILE A 204 -23.44 8.03 15.19
C ILE A 204 -22.89 8.19 13.77
N GLY A 205 -22.00 9.15 13.63
CA GLY A 205 -21.15 9.35 12.47
C GLY A 205 -19.74 8.85 12.72
N MET A 206 -19.25 7.93 11.89
CA MET A 206 -17.92 7.35 12.05
C MET A 206 -16.98 7.71 10.89
N THR A 207 -15.78 8.20 11.17
CA THR A 207 -14.79 8.53 10.13
C THR A 207 -13.42 7.93 10.40
N GLY A 208 -12.61 7.84 9.35
CA GLY A 208 -11.16 7.69 9.49
C GLY A 208 -10.48 9.03 9.76
N CYS A 209 -9.16 9.07 9.58
CA CYS A 209 -8.36 10.28 9.64
C CYS A 209 -7.23 10.17 8.60
N ASN A 210 -7.14 11.13 7.65
CA ASN A 210 -6.01 11.17 6.73
C ASN A 210 -4.77 11.72 7.45
N PHE A 211 -4.94 12.86 8.13
CA PHE A 211 -3.91 13.50 8.95
C PHE A 211 -4.54 14.15 10.19
N ALA A 212 -3.97 13.88 11.36
CA ALA A 212 -4.15 14.68 12.56
C ALA A 212 -3.08 15.77 12.61
N ILE A 213 -3.44 16.97 13.04
CA ILE A 213 -2.55 18.12 13.17
C ILE A 213 -2.27 18.32 14.65
N ALA A 214 -1.02 18.09 15.06
CA ALA A 214 -0.63 18.13 16.46
C ALA A 214 -0.85 19.51 17.09
N GLU A 215 -0.43 20.58 16.40
CA GLU A 215 -0.45 21.94 16.95
C GLU A 215 -1.85 22.50 17.25
N THR A 216 -2.91 21.95 16.64
CA THR A 216 -4.29 22.42 16.85
C THR A 216 -5.25 21.35 17.36
N GLY A 217 -4.81 20.10 17.50
CA GLY A 217 -5.70 19.00 17.88
C GLY A 217 -6.77 18.69 16.83
N SER A 218 -6.52 19.02 15.57
CA SER A 218 -7.49 18.89 14.47
C SER A 218 -7.28 17.61 13.69
N MET A 219 -8.34 17.05 13.12
CA MET A 219 -8.26 15.99 12.11
C MET A 219 -8.61 16.54 10.73
N VAL A 220 -8.00 15.97 9.69
CA VAL A 220 -8.20 16.37 8.30
C VAL A 220 -8.66 15.18 7.47
N LEU A 221 -9.72 15.41 6.71
CA LEU A 221 -10.32 14.46 5.77
C LEU A 221 -10.18 14.96 4.33
N PHE A 222 -9.82 14.06 3.42
CA PHE A 222 -9.76 14.29 1.97
C PHE A 222 -10.81 13.42 1.28
N GLU A 223 -11.76 14.03 0.58
CA GLU A 223 -12.83 13.30 -0.08
C GLU A 223 -13.30 13.96 -1.39
N ASN A 224 -13.99 13.19 -2.23
CA ASN A 224 -14.53 13.69 -3.50
C ASN A 224 -16.08 13.71 -3.56
N GLU A 225 -16.75 13.04 -2.61
CA GLU A 225 -18.20 12.78 -2.69
C GLU A 225 -19.02 13.69 -1.77
N GLY A 226 -18.38 14.29 -0.74
CA GLY A 226 -19.03 15.11 0.28
C GLY A 226 -19.71 14.28 1.39
N ASN A 227 -19.59 12.95 1.32
CA ASN A 227 -20.18 12.03 2.28
C ASN A 227 -19.48 12.10 3.63
N ALA A 228 -18.15 12.21 3.68
CA ALA A 228 -17.41 12.25 4.95
C ALA A 228 -17.78 13.51 5.76
N ARG A 229 -18.05 14.63 5.10
CA ARG A 229 -18.59 15.81 5.75
C ARG A 229 -19.98 15.57 6.34
N MET A 230 -20.91 14.97 5.58
CA MET A 230 -22.23 14.63 6.11
C MET A 230 -22.15 13.69 7.32
N VAL A 231 -21.28 12.68 7.26
CA VAL A 231 -21.02 11.74 8.36
C VAL A 231 -20.44 12.45 9.60
N SER A 232 -19.60 13.47 9.42
CA SER A 232 -18.96 14.15 10.55
C SER A 232 -19.77 15.31 11.15
N THR A 233 -20.82 15.78 10.47
CA THR A 233 -21.59 16.96 10.93
C THR A 233 -23.05 16.70 11.25
N LEU A 234 -23.70 15.70 10.65
CA LEU A 234 -25.14 15.48 10.84
C LEU A 234 -25.47 14.62 12.08
N PRO A 235 -24.80 13.49 12.32
CA PRO A 235 -25.04 12.70 13.54
C PRO A 235 -24.60 13.47 14.79
N LYS A 236 -25.33 13.28 15.89
CA LYS A 236 -25.06 13.98 17.15
C LYS A 236 -23.78 13.52 17.83
N THR A 237 -23.40 12.26 17.64
CA THR A 237 -22.15 11.71 18.16
C THR A 237 -21.23 11.38 16.99
N GLN A 238 -19.99 11.85 17.06
CA GLN A 238 -18.97 11.59 16.04
C GLN A 238 -17.84 10.75 16.63
N ILE A 239 -17.45 9.68 15.96
CA ILE A 239 -16.30 8.85 16.33
C ILE A 239 -15.29 8.80 15.19
N THR A 240 -14.05 9.22 15.45
CA THR A 240 -12.93 9.06 14.53
C THR A 240 -11.99 7.95 14.99
N LEU A 241 -11.67 7.06 14.07
CA LEU A 241 -10.62 6.05 14.25
C LEU A 241 -9.35 6.51 13.54
N MET A 242 -8.25 6.65 14.28
CA MET A 242 -6.94 6.94 13.70
C MET A 242 -5.89 5.96 14.21
N GLY A 243 -5.04 5.46 13.31
CA GLY A 243 -3.79 4.85 13.74
C GLY A 243 -2.89 5.90 14.38
N MET A 244 -2.13 5.54 15.42
CA MET A 244 -1.24 6.46 16.14
C MET A 244 -0.25 7.18 15.21
N GLU A 245 0.10 6.59 14.07
CA GLU A 245 1.02 7.17 13.10
C GLU A 245 0.38 8.27 12.21
N ARG A 246 -0.93 8.46 12.26
CA ARG A 246 -1.70 9.35 11.35
C ARG A 246 -1.56 10.84 11.66
N ILE A 247 -0.48 11.27 12.28
CA ILE A 247 -0.28 12.63 12.77
C ILE A 247 0.82 13.36 12.01
N ILE A 248 0.70 14.68 11.87
CA ILE A 248 1.75 15.61 11.40
C ILE A 248 1.83 16.82 12.35
N PRO A 249 2.95 17.55 12.37
CA PRO A 249 3.17 18.58 13.38
C PRO A 249 2.22 19.77 13.23
N SER A 250 2.09 20.30 12.00
CA SER A 250 1.47 21.61 11.76
C SER A 250 0.61 21.67 10.48
N TRP A 251 -0.18 22.74 10.34
CA TRP A 251 -0.90 23.08 9.11
C TRP A 251 0.05 23.41 7.95
N THR A 252 1.24 23.96 8.22
CA THR A 252 2.28 24.17 7.20
C THR A 252 2.75 22.83 6.64
N ASP A 253 2.92 21.82 7.49
CA ASP A 253 3.26 20.48 7.02
C ASP A 253 2.10 19.82 6.25
N LEU A 254 0.85 20.17 6.58
CA LEU A 254 -0.32 19.73 5.81
C LEU A 254 -0.26 20.23 4.37
N GLU A 255 0.24 21.43 4.08
CA GLU A 255 0.37 21.94 2.70
C GLU A 255 1.15 20.97 1.81
N VAL A 256 2.28 20.45 2.33
CA VAL A 256 3.10 19.45 1.66
C VAL A 256 2.31 18.16 1.46
N MET A 257 1.63 17.68 2.50
CA MET A 257 0.86 16.45 2.44
C MET A 257 -0.36 16.54 1.51
N ALA A 258 -1.07 17.67 1.53
CA ALA A 258 -2.20 18.00 0.66
C ALA A 258 -1.77 18.14 -0.79
N THR A 259 -0.52 18.55 -1.04
CA THR A 259 0.08 18.55 -2.37
C THR A 259 0.38 17.13 -2.85
N LEU A 260 0.98 16.30 -1.99
CA LEU A 260 1.46 14.97 -2.32
C LEU A 260 0.35 13.91 -2.44
N LEU A 261 -0.60 13.88 -1.50
CA LEU A 261 -1.57 12.79 -1.35
C LEU A 261 -2.52 12.67 -2.56
N PRO A 262 -3.25 13.72 -2.99
CA PRO A 262 -4.22 13.61 -4.09
C PRO A 262 -3.56 13.36 -5.44
N ARG A 263 -2.42 14.01 -5.70
CA ARG A 263 -1.63 13.80 -6.92
C ARG A 263 -1.15 12.35 -7.01
N SER A 264 -0.71 11.79 -5.89
CA SER A 264 -0.23 10.40 -5.85
C SER A 264 -1.36 9.37 -5.92
N ALA A 265 -2.51 9.67 -5.33
CA ALA A 265 -3.63 8.75 -5.24
C ALA A 265 -4.46 8.69 -6.53
N THR A 266 -4.87 9.86 -7.04
CA THR A 266 -5.85 9.99 -8.13
C THR A 266 -5.39 10.89 -9.27
N GLY A 267 -4.21 11.49 -9.17
CA GLY A 267 -3.72 12.47 -10.15
C GLY A 267 -4.40 13.84 -10.06
N GLN A 268 -5.19 14.08 -9.01
CA GLN A 268 -5.87 15.36 -8.81
C GLN A 268 -4.93 16.36 -8.11
N LYS A 269 -5.07 17.65 -8.42
CA LYS A 269 -4.30 18.72 -7.75
C LYS A 269 -4.67 18.85 -6.27
N LEU A 270 -5.94 18.65 -5.95
CA LEU A 270 -6.52 18.52 -4.62
C LEU A 270 -7.80 17.70 -4.77
N THR A 271 -8.28 17.07 -3.71
CA THR A 271 -9.63 16.48 -3.70
C THR A 271 -10.71 17.56 -3.74
N MET A 272 -11.94 17.20 -4.10
CA MET A 272 -13.03 18.18 -4.17
C MET A 272 -13.34 18.82 -2.81
N TYR A 273 -13.16 18.07 -1.72
CA TYR A 273 -13.27 18.57 -0.37
C TYR A 273 -12.03 18.21 0.45
N MET A 274 -11.62 19.16 1.27
CA MET A 274 -10.65 19.00 2.34
C MET A 274 -11.27 19.62 3.60
N SER A 275 -11.57 18.82 4.61
CA SER A 275 -12.25 19.27 5.81
C SER A 275 -11.34 19.13 7.02
N GLY A 276 -11.05 20.25 7.68
CA GLY A 276 -10.39 20.30 8.99
C GLY A 276 -11.44 20.37 10.10
N ILE A 277 -11.40 19.43 11.04
CA ILE A 277 -12.37 19.29 12.13
C ILE A 277 -11.60 19.34 13.43
N SER A 278 -11.88 20.34 14.27
CA SER A 278 -11.12 20.60 15.51
C SER A 278 -11.86 20.19 16.78
N GLY A 279 -13.16 19.90 16.70
CA GLY A 279 -13.97 19.57 17.87
C GLY A 279 -15.45 19.43 17.56
N PRO A 280 -16.28 19.16 18.57
CA PRO A 280 -17.73 19.18 18.45
C PRO A 280 -18.26 20.60 18.18
N ARG A 281 -19.56 20.72 17.89
CA ARG A 281 -20.20 22.02 17.64
C ARG A 281 -20.11 22.91 18.88
N ARG A 282 -19.82 24.18 18.65
CA ARG A 282 -19.84 25.24 19.68
C ARG A 282 -21.20 25.89 19.70
N SER A 283 -21.47 26.69 20.74
CA SER A 283 -22.73 27.44 20.87
C SER A 283 -23.03 28.38 19.69
N GLN A 284 -21.99 28.87 19.01
CA GLN A 284 -22.11 29.75 17.84
C GLN A 284 -22.15 29.01 16.50
N ASP A 285 -21.87 27.72 16.49
CA ASP A 285 -21.83 26.93 15.26
C ASP A 285 -23.26 26.53 14.87
N ALA A 286 -23.57 26.61 13.58
CA ALA A 286 -24.90 26.31 13.06
C ALA A 286 -25.18 24.79 13.00
N ASP A 287 -24.14 23.99 12.83
CA ASP A 287 -24.19 22.54 12.66
C ASP A 287 -22.95 21.86 13.28
N GLY A 288 -23.00 20.52 13.38
CA GLY A 288 -21.94 19.69 13.93
C GLY A 288 -22.45 18.72 15.00
N PRO A 289 -21.58 17.79 15.43
CA PRO A 289 -21.95 16.82 16.46
C PRO A 289 -21.98 17.49 17.84
N ASP A 290 -22.86 17.02 18.72
CA ASP A 290 -22.91 17.39 20.13
C ASP A 290 -21.66 16.87 20.88
N GLU A 291 -21.20 15.66 20.53
CA GLU A 291 -20.05 15.01 21.14
C GLU A 291 -19.10 14.45 20.07
N MET A 292 -17.79 14.60 20.29
CA MET A 292 -16.76 14.12 19.37
C MET A 292 -15.75 13.25 20.11
N HIS A 293 -15.52 12.04 19.59
CA HIS A 293 -14.56 11.08 20.11
C HIS A 293 -13.47 10.78 19.09
N ILE A 294 -12.21 10.71 19.54
CA ILE A 294 -11.11 10.18 18.72
C ILE A 294 -10.51 8.99 19.44
N ILE A 295 -10.53 7.84 18.77
CA ILE A 295 -9.93 6.60 19.22
C ILE A 295 -8.59 6.43 18.49
N ILE A 296 -7.50 6.60 19.23
CA ILE A 296 -6.13 6.43 18.74
C ILE A 296 -5.75 4.97 18.91
N VAL A 297 -5.45 4.30 17.79
CA VAL A 297 -5.23 2.86 17.71
C VAL A 297 -3.75 2.56 17.48
N ASP A 298 -3.15 1.78 18.37
CA ASP A 298 -1.82 1.20 18.18
C ASP A 298 -1.92 -0.08 17.32
N ASN A 299 -2.50 -1.15 17.88
CA ASN A 299 -2.68 -2.44 17.21
C ASN A 299 -1.40 -2.95 16.54
N GLY A 300 -0.27 -2.89 17.25
CA GLY A 300 1.04 -3.39 16.80
C GLY A 300 1.91 -2.38 16.02
N ARG A 301 1.47 -1.13 15.88
CA ARG A 301 2.25 -0.06 15.22
C ARG A 301 3.46 0.36 16.04
N SER A 302 3.34 0.43 17.36
CA SER A 302 4.42 0.79 18.27
C SER A 302 5.59 -0.19 18.22
N LEU A 303 5.35 -1.47 17.89
CA LEU A 303 6.39 -2.49 17.70
C LEU A 303 7.38 -2.15 16.57
N GLN A 304 7.02 -1.20 15.70
CA GLN A 304 7.89 -0.75 14.60
C GLN A 304 8.75 0.45 14.99
N LEU A 305 8.45 1.13 16.10
CA LEU A 305 9.26 2.25 16.59
C LEU A 305 10.63 1.73 17.06
N GLY A 306 11.69 2.46 16.69
CA GLY A 306 13.07 2.07 16.95
C GLY A 306 13.60 0.92 16.08
N ASN A 307 12.76 0.27 15.28
CA ASN A 307 13.19 -0.82 14.39
C ASN A 307 13.80 -0.24 13.11
N PRO A 308 15.12 -0.37 12.89
CA PRO A 308 15.81 0.27 11.75
C PRO A 308 15.34 -0.24 10.39
N GLU A 309 14.73 -1.42 10.35
CA GLU A 309 14.25 -2.04 9.11
C GLU A 309 12.79 -1.67 8.79
N PHE A 310 11.98 -1.34 9.80
CA PHE A 310 10.52 -1.23 9.65
C PHE A 310 9.90 0.07 10.16
N GLN A 311 10.61 0.92 10.90
CA GLN A 311 10.05 2.18 11.41
C GLN A 311 9.47 3.08 10.30
N GLU A 312 10.16 3.16 9.16
CA GLU A 312 9.71 3.98 8.01
C GLU A 312 8.35 3.53 7.44
N LEU A 313 7.87 2.32 7.77
CA LEU A 313 6.52 1.86 7.40
C LEU A 313 5.43 2.80 7.94
N LEU A 314 5.63 3.35 9.13
CA LEU A 314 4.71 4.29 9.80
C LEU A 314 4.61 5.65 9.08
N ASN A 315 5.50 5.93 8.13
CA ASN A 315 5.42 7.13 7.31
C ASN A 315 4.26 7.10 6.30
N CYS A 316 3.62 5.95 6.07
CA CYS A 316 2.65 5.76 5.00
C CYS A 316 1.45 6.70 5.11
N ILE A 317 1.19 7.50 4.07
CA ILE A 317 0.03 8.41 3.97
C ILE A 317 -1.20 7.80 3.25
N ARG A 318 -1.22 6.48 3.03
CA ARG A 318 -2.35 5.73 2.42
C ARG A 318 -2.82 6.21 1.04
N CYS A 319 -1.92 6.78 0.24
CA CYS A 319 -2.28 7.23 -1.12
C CYS A 319 -2.54 6.11 -2.13
N GLY A 320 -2.11 4.86 -1.87
CA GLY A 320 -2.31 3.74 -2.80
C GLY A 320 -1.39 3.74 -4.05
N ALA A 321 -0.50 4.72 -4.22
CA ALA A 321 0.39 4.81 -5.39
C ALA A 321 1.25 3.55 -5.60
N CYS A 322 1.67 2.89 -4.51
CA CYS A 322 2.43 1.65 -4.55
C CYS A 322 1.62 0.46 -5.10
N LEU A 323 0.29 0.41 -4.91
CA LEU A 323 -0.58 -0.59 -5.51
C LEU A 323 -0.64 -0.38 -7.03
N ASN A 324 -0.85 0.88 -7.45
CA ASN A 324 -0.97 1.26 -8.86
C ASN A 324 0.31 1.01 -9.67
N ALA A 325 1.49 1.15 -9.04
CA ALA A 325 2.78 0.90 -9.68
C ALA A 325 3.16 -0.61 -9.70
N CYS A 326 2.60 -1.42 -8.81
CA CYS A 326 3.03 -2.80 -8.62
C CYS A 326 2.59 -3.70 -9.79
N PRO A 327 3.52 -4.37 -10.50
CA PRO A 327 3.15 -5.28 -11.58
C PRO A 327 2.37 -6.50 -11.08
N VAL A 328 2.67 -7.00 -9.86
CA VAL A 328 1.98 -8.15 -9.28
C VAL A 328 0.52 -7.80 -8.96
N TYR A 329 0.29 -6.71 -8.22
CA TYR A 329 -1.06 -6.23 -7.87
C TYR A 329 -1.93 -6.03 -9.11
N ARG A 330 -1.38 -5.46 -10.18
CA ARG A 330 -2.09 -5.23 -11.46
C ARG A 330 -2.58 -6.52 -12.13
N HIS A 331 -2.02 -7.68 -11.79
CA HIS A 331 -2.42 -8.97 -12.33
C HIS A 331 -3.30 -9.79 -11.39
N ILE A 332 -3.13 -9.68 -10.08
CA ILE A 332 -3.84 -10.54 -9.12
C ILE A 332 -4.93 -9.81 -8.31
N GLY A 333 -4.99 -8.48 -8.39
CA GLY A 333 -5.92 -7.64 -7.61
C GLY A 333 -5.60 -7.62 -6.11
N GLY A 334 -6.48 -6.98 -5.33
CA GLY A 334 -6.29 -6.85 -3.89
C GLY A 334 -6.61 -8.10 -3.10
N HIS A 335 -7.71 -8.79 -3.43
CA HIS A 335 -8.18 -9.96 -2.68
C HIS A 335 -7.18 -11.11 -2.63
N ALA A 336 -6.30 -11.22 -3.63
CA ALA A 336 -5.27 -12.25 -3.64
C ALA A 336 -4.26 -12.11 -2.47
N TYR A 337 -4.09 -10.90 -1.93
CA TYR A 337 -3.23 -10.64 -0.77
C TYR A 337 -3.83 -11.20 0.52
N GLY A 338 -5.17 -11.28 0.63
CA GLY A 338 -5.85 -12.01 1.71
C GLY A 338 -6.00 -11.24 3.03
N GLY A 339 -5.74 -9.93 3.06
CA GLY A 339 -5.98 -9.08 4.23
C GLY A 339 -6.54 -7.72 3.84
N THR A 340 -6.91 -6.92 4.84
CA THR A 340 -7.47 -5.57 4.68
C THR A 340 -6.56 -4.64 3.88
N TYR A 341 -5.25 -4.73 4.12
CA TYR A 341 -4.25 -4.01 3.34
C TYR A 341 -3.72 -4.90 2.20
N SER A 342 -3.77 -4.39 0.97
CA SER A 342 -3.33 -5.12 -0.22
C SER A 342 -2.10 -4.49 -0.88
N GLY A 343 -1.55 -5.19 -1.88
CA GLY A 343 -0.39 -4.72 -2.64
C GLY A 343 0.91 -4.67 -1.82
N PRO A 344 1.93 -3.93 -2.31
CA PRO A 344 3.23 -3.87 -1.63
C PRO A 344 3.18 -3.37 -0.19
N ILE A 345 2.31 -2.39 0.11
CA ILE A 345 2.17 -1.87 1.48
C ILE A 345 1.52 -2.92 2.38
N GLY A 346 0.47 -3.62 1.92
CA GLY A 346 -0.15 -4.69 2.70
C GLY A 346 0.79 -5.86 2.95
N ALA A 347 1.61 -6.22 1.96
CA ALA A 347 2.58 -7.30 2.10
C ALA A 347 3.68 -7.05 3.15
N VAL A 348 3.88 -5.80 3.56
CA VAL A 348 4.81 -5.42 4.64
C VAL A 348 4.06 -5.08 5.93
N LEU A 349 2.95 -4.34 5.82
CA LEU A 349 2.20 -3.84 6.96
C LEU A 349 1.43 -4.93 7.69
N THR A 350 0.77 -5.84 6.99
CA THR A 350 -0.02 -6.88 7.64
C THR A 350 0.84 -7.75 8.56
N PRO A 351 2.02 -8.26 8.14
CA PRO A 351 2.95 -8.91 9.06
C PRO A 351 3.51 -8.01 10.18
N ALA A 352 3.53 -6.69 9.99
CA ALA A 352 4.03 -5.76 11.01
C ALA A 352 2.98 -5.47 12.10
N LEU A 353 1.70 -5.45 11.74
CA LEU A 353 0.59 -5.27 12.68
C LEU A 353 0.26 -6.56 13.45
N HIS A 354 0.47 -7.73 12.82
CA HIS A 354 0.21 -9.02 13.44
C HIS A 354 1.50 -9.69 13.90
N SER A 355 1.61 -10.00 15.19
CA SER A 355 2.78 -10.71 15.75
C SER A 355 2.94 -12.14 15.19
N ASN A 356 1.94 -12.69 14.50
CA ASN A 356 1.97 -14.03 13.92
C ASN A 356 2.55 -14.03 12.49
N ILE A 357 3.87 -14.13 12.41
CA ILE A 357 4.63 -14.19 11.16
C ILE A 357 4.22 -15.41 10.30
N GLU A 358 3.78 -16.52 10.90
CA GLU A 358 3.49 -17.77 10.15
C GLU A 358 2.32 -17.65 9.18
N GLU A 359 1.29 -16.90 9.56
CA GLU A 359 0.05 -16.75 8.76
C GLU A 359 0.28 -15.90 7.50
N TRP A 360 1.19 -14.93 7.57
CA TRP A 360 1.44 -13.95 6.50
C TRP A 360 2.75 -14.19 5.75
N ASN A 361 3.45 -15.29 6.05
CA ASN A 361 4.81 -15.56 5.62
C ASN A 361 5.02 -15.74 4.10
N ASP A 362 3.95 -15.98 3.32
CA ASP A 362 4.03 -16.14 1.88
C ASP A 362 3.65 -14.87 1.11
N ILE A 363 2.96 -13.91 1.74
CA ILE A 363 2.56 -12.65 1.11
C ILE A 363 3.78 -11.81 0.70
N ALA A 364 4.87 -11.89 1.47
CA ALA A 364 6.13 -11.22 1.15
C ALA A 364 6.75 -11.75 -0.16
N SER A 365 6.36 -12.95 -0.61
CA SER A 365 6.75 -13.53 -1.90
C SER A 365 5.92 -13.02 -3.08
N ALA A 366 4.81 -12.32 -2.86
CA ALA A 366 3.97 -11.71 -3.91
C ALA A 366 4.57 -10.38 -4.44
N SER A 367 5.88 -10.39 -4.74
CA SER A 367 6.61 -9.23 -5.24
C SER A 367 7.79 -9.65 -6.12
N SER A 368 7.98 -8.90 -7.21
CA SER A 368 9.16 -9.01 -8.09
C SER A 368 10.38 -8.25 -7.56
N LEU A 369 10.26 -7.54 -6.43
CA LEU A 369 11.32 -6.69 -5.84
C LEU A 369 11.86 -5.60 -6.77
N CYS A 370 11.06 -5.13 -7.74
CA CYS A 370 11.53 -4.22 -8.79
C CYS A 370 11.65 -2.74 -8.37
N GLY A 371 11.48 -2.37 -7.10
CA GLY A 371 11.62 -0.97 -6.64
C GLY A 371 10.53 0.03 -7.06
N ALA A 372 9.67 -0.29 -8.02
CA ALA A 372 8.63 0.63 -8.55
C ALA A 372 7.69 1.24 -7.47
N CYS A 373 7.46 0.52 -6.38
CA CYS A 373 6.68 1.03 -5.24
C CYS A 373 7.38 2.20 -4.52
N TYR A 374 8.71 2.21 -4.44
CA TYR A 374 9.51 3.28 -3.87
C TYR A 374 9.53 4.50 -4.79
N GLU A 375 9.77 4.31 -6.09
CA GLU A 375 9.67 5.38 -7.10
C GLU A 375 8.30 6.05 -7.12
N ALA A 376 7.23 5.26 -6.93
CA ALA A 376 5.88 5.78 -6.86
C ALA A 376 5.54 6.45 -5.52
N CYS A 377 6.24 6.13 -4.43
CA CYS A 377 5.86 6.58 -3.10
C CYS A 377 6.13 8.09 -2.91
N PRO A 378 5.12 8.91 -2.55
CA PRO A 378 5.33 10.34 -2.31
C PRO A 378 6.20 10.63 -1.09
N VAL A 379 6.34 9.68 -0.17
CA VAL A 379 7.13 9.81 1.06
C VAL A 379 8.25 8.76 1.14
N LYS A 380 8.64 8.22 -0.01
CA LYS A 380 9.85 7.40 -0.24
C LYS A 380 10.02 6.19 0.72
N ILE A 381 8.95 5.44 0.99
CA ILE A 381 9.03 4.22 1.83
C ILE A 381 9.65 3.06 1.03
N PRO A 382 10.75 2.44 1.49
CA PRO A 382 11.46 1.39 0.76
C PRO A 382 10.81 -0.01 0.97
N LEU A 383 9.56 -0.16 0.54
CA LEU A 383 8.80 -1.42 0.73
C LEU A 383 9.49 -2.64 0.12
N HIS A 384 10.26 -2.46 -0.96
CA HIS A 384 10.99 -3.55 -1.60
C HIS A 384 12.13 -4.09 -0.73
N ASP A 385 12.84 -3.23 -0.01
CA ASP A 385 13.87 -3.64 0.95
C ASP A 385 13.23 -4.31 2.17
N MET A 386 12.13 -3.73 2.69
CA MET A 386 11.36 -4.32 3.79
C MET A 386 10.87 -5.74 3.47
N LEU A 387 10.45 -6.00 2.22
CA LEU A 387 10.10 -7.35 1.77
C LEU A 387 11.30 -8.30 1.77
N VAL A 388 12.51 -7.82 1.44
CA VAL A 388 13.75 -8.61 1.56
C VAL A 388 14.04 -8.92 3.03
N TYR A 389 13.88 -7.95 3.93
CA TYR A 389 14.07 -8.17 5.37
C TYR A 389 13.08 -9.19 5.94
N LEU A 390 11.81 -9.14 5.55
CA LEU A 390 10.82 -10.17 5.92
C LEU A 390 11.22 -11.55 5.43
N ARG A 391 11.65 -11.67 4.15
CA ARG A 391 12.14 -12.94 3.60
C ARG A 391 13.39 -13.44 4.33
N ARG A 392 14.30 -12.54 4.73
CA ARG A 392 15.50 -12.87 5.51
C ARG A 392 15.13 -13.39 6.89
N ARG A 393 14.31 -12.66 7.65
CA ARG A 393 13.84 -13.04 8.99
C ARG A 393 13.15 -14.40 8.98
N LYS A 394 12.34 -14.71 7.96
CA LYS A 394 11.72 -16.03 7.76
C LYS A 394 12.75 -17.16 7.62
N VAL A 395 13.80 -16.95 6.85
CA VAL A 395 14.87 -17.95 6.68
C VAL A 395 15.68 -18.11 7.96
N GLU A 396 16.03 -17.01 8.63
CA GLU A 396 16.76 -16.99 9.91
C GLU A 396 15.97 -17.67 11.04
N ALA A 397 14.64 -17.55 11.04
CA ALA A 397 13.75 -18.25 11.97
C ALA A 397 13.54 -19.75 11.65
N GLY A 398 14.21 -20.29 10.62
CA GLY A 398 14.09 -21.70 10.24
C GLY A 398 12.81 -22.06 9.49
N GLN A 399 12.00 -21.07 9.09
CA GLN A 399 10.74 -21.24 8.35
C GLN A 399 10.93 -21.19 6.82
N GLY A 400 12.18 -21.20 6.35
CA GLY A 400 12.53 -21.31 4.93
C GLY A 400 12.37 -22.73 4.37
N ASP A 401 12.32 -22.86 3.05
CA ASP A 401 12.36 -24.17 2.39
C ASP A 401 13.77 -24.78 2.54
N LYS A 402 13.85 -25.95 3.17
CA LYS A 402 15.12 -26.66 3.43
C LYS A 402 15.79 -27.11 2.13
N LEU A 403 15.03 -27.49 1.10
CA LEU A 403 15.56 -27.87 -0.21
C LEU A 403 16.11 -26.65 -0.94
N GLU A 404 15.40 -25.53 -0.89
CA GLU A 404 15.89 -24.26 -1.44
C GLU A 404 17.18 -23.82 -0.73
N THR A 405 17.21 -23.89 0.60
CA THR A 405 18.39 -23.55 1.41
C THR A 405 19.60 -24.42 1.04
N ALA A 406 19.41 -25.73 0.92
CA ALA A 406 20.46 -26.64 0.48
C ALA A 406 20.93 -26.34 -0.95
N GLY A 407 19.99 -26.07 -1.87
CA GLY A 407 20.26 -25.68 -3.24
C GLY A 407 21.09 -24.39 -3.34
N MET A 408 20.73 -23.36 -2.57
CA MET A 408 21.44 -22.09 -2.51
C MET A 408 22.83 -22.23 -1.88
N LYS A 409 23.01 -23.05 -0.85
CA LYS A 409 24.33 -23.38 -0.29
C LYS A 409 25.20 -24.11 -1.33
N GLY A 410 24.62 -25.05 -2.07
CA GLY A 410 25.30 -25.74 -3.18
C GLY A 410 25.71 -24.76 -4.28
N PHE A 411 24.80 -23.88 -4.70
CA PHE A 411 25.07 -22.83 -5.66
C PHE A 411 26.21 -21.93 -5.20
N ALA A 412 26.14 -21.40 -3.96
CA ALA A 412 27.18 -20.57 -3.35
C ALA A 412 28.55 -21.27 -3.35
N THR A 413 28.59 -22.56 -3.01
CA THR A 413 29.83 -23.37 -2.99
C THR A 413 30.46 -23.53 -4.38
N VAL A 414 29.64 -23.56 -5.44
CA VAL A 414 30.09 -23.65 -6.83
C VAL A 414 30.54 -22.29 -7.35
N VAL A 415 29.75 -21.23 -7.17
CA VAL A 415 30.02 -19.91 -7.76
C VAL A 415 31.10 -19.12 -7.03
N SER A 416 31.31 -19.38 -5.73
CA SER A 416 32.38 -18.74 -4.93
C SER A 416 33.80 -19.15 -5.36
N ASN A 417 33.95 -20.23 -6.12
CA ASN A 417 35.25 -20.70 -6.59
C ASN A 417 35.32 -20.71 -8.13
N SER A 418 36.26 -19.95 -8.68
CA SER A 418 36.40 -19.77 -10.12
C SER A 418 36.59 -21.07 -10.90
N LYS A 419 37.34 -22.05 -10.35
CA LYS A 419 37.59 -23.37 -10.97
C LYS A 419 36.34 -24.23 -10.96
N ARG A 420 35.64 -24.31 -9.82
CA ARG A 420 34.39 -25.07 -9.69
C ARG A 420 33.32 -24.55 -10.64
N PHE A 421 33.14 -23.23 -10.69
CA PHE A 421 32.22 -22.58 -11.62
C PHE A 421 32.58 -22.88 -13.08
N ALA A 422 33.87 -22.83 -13.45
CA ALA A 422 34.31 -23.15 -14.81
C ALA A 422 34.01 -24.60 -15.21
N VAL A 423 34.24 -25.55 -14.30
CA VAL A 423 33.90 -26.97 -14.52
C VAL A 423 32.39 -27.14 -14.64
N ALA A 424 31.60 -26.52 -13.77
CA ALA A 424 30.14 -26.59 -13.80
C ALA A 424 29.57 -26.07 -15.12
N ILE A 425 30.08 -24.95 -15.64
CA ILE A 425 29.68 -24.41 -16.94
C ILE A 425 30.03 -25.37 -18.09
N ARG A 426 31.23 -25.99 -18.08
CA ARG A 426 31.60 -26.98 -19.12
C ARG A 426 30.71 -28.20 -19.10
N LEU A 427 30.43 -28.75 -17.91
CA LEU A 427 29.49 -29.87 -17.75
C LEU A 427 28.09 -29.48 -18.22
N GLY A 428 27.62 -28.27 -17.87
CA GLY A 428 26.36 -27.72 -18.36
C GLY A 428 26.30 -27.61 -19.88
N GLN A 429 27.38 -27.17 -20.54
CA GLN A 429 27.47 -27.08 -22.01
C GLN A 429 27.40 -28.44 -22.71
N ILE A 430 27.88 -29.51 -22.06
CA ILE A 430 27.79 -30.89 -22.56
C ILE A 430 26.38 -31.42 -22.32
N ALA A 431 25.88 -31.32 -21.10
CA ALA A 431 24.57 -31.83 -20.69
C ALA A 431 23.42 -31.19 -21.48
N GLN A 432 23.52 -29.89 -21.79
CA GLN A 432 22.47 -29.20 -22.53
C GLN A 432 22.29 -29.70 -23.97
N LYS A 433 23.28 -30.39 -24.58
CA LYS A 433 23.17 -30.90 -25.97
C LYS A 433 22.02 -31.88 -26.15
N ALA A 434 21.64 -32.61 -25.10
CA ALA A 434 20.52 -33.55 -25.13
C ALA A 434 19.15 -32.87 -24.98
N ILE A 435 19.11 -31.62 -24.49
CA ILE A 435 17.88 -30.95 -24.05
C ILE A 435 17.55 -29.71 -24.90
N VAL A 436 18.58 -28.98 -25.35
CA VAL A 436 18.42 -27.76 -26.14
C VAL A 436 17.87 -28.08 -27.53
N ARG A 437 16.80 -27.40 -27.92
CA ARG A 437 16.27 -27.40 -29.29
C ARG A 437 16.14 -25.96 -29.75
N LYS A 438 16.68 -25.63 -30.94
CA LYS A 438 16.64 -24.27 -31.50
C LYS A 438 17.19 -23.17 -30.58
N GLY A 439 18.23 -23.49 -29.78
CA GLY A 439 18.85 -22.51 -28.86
C GLY A 439 18.11 -22.32 -27.53
N GLU A 440 17.06 -23.10 -27.30
CA GLU A 440 16.14 -22.97 -26.19
C GLU A 440 16.02 -24.29 -25.39
N ILE A 441 15.83 -24.17 -24.08
CA ILE A 441 15.54 -25.28 -23.16
C ILE A 441 14.07 -25.20 -22.78
N THR A 442 13.23 -26.04 -23.38
CA THR A 442 11.77 -26.06 -23.16
C THR A 442 11.33 -27.09 -22.11
N LEU A 443 12.27 -27.86 -21.56
CA LEU A 443 12.00 -28.95 -20.62
C LEU A 443 11.36 -28.43 -19.32
N LYS A 444 10.15 -28.92 -19.00
CA LYS A 444 9.40 -28.54 -17.79
C LYS A 444 9.64 -29.51 -16.63
N LEU A 445 10.90 -29.70 -16.23
CA LEU A 445 11.29 -30.61 -15.14
C LEU A 445 12.05 -29.90 -14.02
N GLY A 446 11.86 -30.38 -12.79
CA GLY A 446 12.56 -29.88 -11.61
C GLY A 446 12.43 -28.35 -11.43
N PRO A 447 13.51 -27.65 -11.04
CA PRO A 447 13.52 -26.19 -10.86
C PRO A 447 13.12 -25.39 -12.11
N LEU A 448 13.29 -25.95 -13.31
CA LEU A 448 12.95 -25.28 -14.57
C LEU A 448 11.45 -25.29 -14.87
N LYS A 449 10.65 -26.15 -14.22
CA LYS A 449 9.20 -26.26 -14.49
C LYS A 449 8.50 -24.92 -14.33
N GLY A 450 8.80 -24.16 -13.26
CA GLY A 450 8.19 -22.85 -13.01
C GLY A 450 8.53 -21.82 -14.08
N TRP A 451 9.82 -21.68 -14.44
CA TRP A 451 10.27 -20.76 -15.48
C TRP A 451 9.73 -21.15 -16.86
N ASN A 452 9.89 -22.41 -17.25
CA ASN A 452 9.52 -22.92 -18.58
C ASN A 452 8.01 -23.04 -18.80
N THR A 453 7.19 -22.79 -17.77
CA THR A 453 5.73 -22.68 -17.92
C THR A 453 5.33 -21.36 -18.59
N TYR A 454 6.08 -20.28 -18.38
CA TYR A 454 5.73 -18.93 -18.87
C TYR A 454 6.81 -18.28 -19.73
N ARG A 455 8.06 -18.74 -19.62
CA ARG A 455 9.23 -18.28 -20.37
C ARG A 455 9.95 -19.48 -20.97
N VAL A 456 11.05 -19.23 -21.66
CA VAL A 456 11.94 -20.29 -22.15
C VAL A 456 13.34 -20.03 -21.63
N ALA A 457 13.99 -21.06 -21.07
CA ALA A 457 15.35 -20.93 -20.59
C ALA A 457 16.33 -20.87 -21.78
N PRO A 458 17.22 -19.87 -21.84
CA PRO A 458 18.18 -19.77 -22.94
C PRO A 458 19.22 -20.89 -22.84
N SER A 459 19.73 -21.35 -23.99
CA SER A 459 20.90 -22.23 -24.01
C SER A 459 22.16 -21.53 -23.50
N LEU A 460 23.06 -22.29 -22.87
CA LEU A 460 24.39 -21.81 -22.53
C LEU A 460 25.20 -21.59 -23.80
N ALA A 461 25.88 -20.45 -23.89
CA ALA A 461 26.73 -20.12 -25.02
C ALA A 461 27.83 -21.17 -25.24
N LYS A 462 28.18 -21.43 -26.52
CA LYS A 462 29.24 -22.39 -26.90
C LYS A 462 30.61 -22.03 -26.32
N LYS A 463 30.89 -20.73 -26.23
CA LYS A 463 32.07 -20.16 -25.56
C LYS A 463 31.58 -19.29 -24.41
N SER A 464 32.09 -19.53 -23.21
CA SER A 464 31.85 -18.65 -22.06
C SER A 464 32.57 -17.32 -22.25
N PHE A 465 32.08 -16.28 -21.59
CA PHE A 465 32.75 -14.97 -21.57
C PHE A 465 34.23 -15.09 -21.16
N ARG A 466 34.55 -15.92 -20.16
CA ARG A 466 35.95 -16.15 -19.73
C ARG A 466 36.84 -16.76 -20.83
N GLN A 467 36.28 -17.62 -21.69
CA GLN A 467 37.03 -18.17 -22.83
C GLN A 467 37.21 -17.15 -23.95
N GLN A 468 36.27 -16.22 -24.08
CA GLN A 468 36.33 -15.13 -25.05
C GLN A 468 37.19 -13.97 -24.57
N TRP A 469 37.35 -13.80 -23.24
CA TRP A 469 38.01 -12.65 -22.64
C TRP A 469 39.41 -12.44 -23.19
N ASN A 470 40.27 -13.45 -23.21
CA ASN A 470 41.64 -13.29 -23.73
C ASN A 470 41.67 -12.79 -25.19
N THR A 471 40.69 -13.19 -26.01
CA THR A 471 40.57 -12.72 -27.39
C THR A 471 39.97 -11.31 -27.46
N LEU A 472 39.00 -11.01 -26.58
CA LEU A 472 38.33 -9.72 -26.51
C LEU A 472 39.26 -8.64 -25.96
N GLU A 473 40.02 -8.96 -24.93
CA GLU A 473 41.06 -8.13 -24.32
C GLU A 473 42.13 -7.75 -25.35
N HIS A 474 42.68 -8.73 -26.06
CA HIS A 474 43.65 -8.47 -27.14
C HIS A 474 43.07 -7.58 -28.25
N LYS A 475 41.78 -7.77 -28.61
CA LYS A 475 41.10 -6.91 -29.59
C LYS A 475 40.90 -5.50 -29.05
N LEU A 476 40.44 -5.35 -27.81
CA LEU A 476 40.23 -4.06 -27.15
C LEU A 476 41.54 -3.30 -26.96
N GLU A 477 42.66 -4.00 -26.73
CA GLU A 477 43.99 -3.42 -26.67
C GLU A 477 44.48 -2.94 -28.05
N GLN A 478 44.23 -3.71 -29.10
CA GLN A 478 44.58 -3.34 -30.48
C GLN A 478 43.69 -2.22 -31.04
N GLU A 479 42.41 -2.20 -30.69
CA GLU A 479 41.43 -1.17 -31.06
C GLU A 479 41.42 0.01 -30.06
N ARG A 480 42.33 0.00 -29.07
CA ARG A 480 42.45 1.09 -28.09
C ARG A 480 42.97 2.33 -28.80
N ASN A 481 42.04 3.18 -29.23
CA ASN A 481 42.40 4.51 -29.72
C ASN A 481 43.23 5.23 -28.65
N VAL A 482 44.39 5.76 -29.06
CA VAL A 482 45.17 6.65 -28.20
C VAL A 482 44.26 7.80 -27.83
N MET A 483 44.04 8.00 -26.53
CA MET A 483 43.22 9.11 -26.03
C MET A 483 43.77 10.40 -26.64
N GLN A 484 42.89 11.25 -27.19
CA GLN A 484 43.37 12.49 -27.80
C GLN A 484 44.19 13.29 -26.77
N PRO A 485 45.33 13.88 -27.17
CA PRO A 485 46.28 14.49 -26.22
C PRO A 485 45.65 15.57 -25.32
N ASP A 486 44.65 16.29 -25.83
CA ASP A 486 43.87 17.29 -25.10
C ASP A 486 42.99 16.67 -24.00
N VAL A 487 42.35 15.52 -24.29
CA VAL A 487 41.54 14.78 -23.31
C VAL A 487 42.44 14.18 -22.23
N LEU A 488 43.59 13.63 -22.61
CA LEU A 488 44.58 13.10 -21.66
C LEU A 488 45.09 14.20 -20.73
N SER A 489 45.49 15.35 -21.29
CA SER A 489 45.96 16.51 -20.52
C SER A 489 44.88 17.04 -19.57
N ARG A 490 43.62 17.10 -20.01
CA ARG A 490 42.49 17.50 -19.15
C ARG A 490 42.26 16.51 -18.01
N MET A 491 42.36 15.20 -18.28
CA MET A 491 42.20 14.18 -17.24
C MET A 491 43.35 14.18 -16.24
N GLU A 492 44.59 14.33 -16.70
CA GLU A 492 45.77 14.48 -15.84
C GLU A 492 45.64 15.72 -14.94
N LYS A 493 45.14 16.84 -15.49
CA LYS A 493 44.86 18.05 -14.71
C LYS A 493 43.79 17.79 -13.64
N ILE A 494 42.65 17.17 -14.00
CA ILE A 494 41.59 16.82 -13.05
C ILE A 494 42.11 15.88 -11.94
N LEU A 495 42.95 14.90 -12.27
CA LEU A 495 43.55 13.99 -11.29
C LEU A 495 44.55 14.70 -10.39
N ALA A 496 45.37 15.60 -10.94
CA ALA A 496 46.30 16.44 -10.18
C ALA A 496 45.53 17.37 -9.22
N ASP A 497 44.45 18.00 -9.68
CA ASP A 497 43.61 18.89 -8.88
C ASP A 497 42.89 18.12 -7.74
N ARG A 498 42.44 16.89 -8.01
CA ARG A 498 41.90 15.97 -6.99
C ARG A 498 42.95 15.53 -5.97
N SER A 499 44.17 15.25 -6.41
CA SER A 499 45.28 14.84 -5.52
C SER A 499 45.77 15.97 -4.62
N LYS A 500 45.57 17.23 -5.03
CA LYS A 500 45.93 18.44 -4.27
C LYS A 500 44.82 18.94 -3.34
N GLY A 501 43.73 18.19 -3.16
CA GLY A 501 42.65 18.54 -2.23
C GLY A 501 41.70 19.64 -2.73
N GLY A 502 41.46 19.73 -4.04
CA GLY A 502 40.56 20.72 -4.62
C GLY A 502 39.08 20.43 -4.37
N THR A 503 38.53 20.97 -3.28
CA THR A 503 37.11 21.35 -3.17
C THR A 503 36.91 22.66 -3.92
N GLN A 504 36.55 22.60 -5.21
CA GLN A 504 35.87 23.70 -5.90
C GLN A 504 34.85 23.11 -6.86
N HIS A 505 33.61 22.99 -6.37
CA HIS A 505 32.42 22.98 -7.20
C HIS A 505 31.91 24.43 -7.27
N GLU A 506 32.01 25.05 -8.44
CA GLU A 506 30.97 25.95 -8.94
C GLU A 506 30.02 25.16 -9.83
#